data_AF-A0A5P6VSX0-F1
#
_entry.id   AF-A0A5P6VSX0-F1
#
_cell.length_a   1.000
_cell.length_b   1.000
_cell.length_c   1.000
_cell.angle_alpha   90.00
_cell.angle_beta   90.00
_cell.angle_gamma   90.00
#
_symmetry.space_group_name_H-M   'P 1'
#
loop_
_entity.id
_entity.type
_entity.pdbx_description
1 polymer ?
#
loop_
_entity_poly.entity_id
_entity_poly.type
_entity_poly.pdbx_seq_one_letter_code
_entity_poly.pdbx_strand_id
1 'polypeptide(L)'
;MNCYKQGEFDVTLLDEESVGVKIAKRVILVHKISLLYFGLLLFLGYYYLKDYIRLYIDGSFNISFFASILTLYVGLLSGYANITKKKLLSFVPKEVHDYTLYLYHRHVLCKSPGYKKLFLKSMAVADAKMGDKEKCRQAVDLIPASFKNDDLELVKEWINSEEQDFDESKLAKQKAANPFVIIIFALLLAYGVFFIGMDLNYLSCGRYFQRFLTGLSLLDSIISVSLIYAFGVSLIVAIHKKGKQNKKAFFILFCIFSLLGCLIYKSELVSCFERYEPRWSDADEELIDSYDYDDYSSDDYSDYDYSNEEDYSIDASSEPYNDIDIMNDMIILAGFLKEQGIIEDYYSNLNLSYTAKGNVRGTVYRDESYEYNLYDNGLKQDENGNDCLELVLEAEPLDENGNSLGQTEASLKGFYLINLETNKIIDEHKTHW
;
A
#
# COMPACT_ATOMS: atom_id res chain seq x y z
N MET A 1 37.89 12.69 37.96
CA MET A 1 37.50 12.30 36.58
C MET A 1 36.01 12.55 36.45
N ASN A 2 35.55 13.38 35.50
CA ASN A 2 34.13 13.69 35.35
C ASN A 2 33.49 12.63 34.44
N CYS A 3 32.70 11.72 35.01
CA CYS A 3 32.09 10.62 34.27
C CYS A 3 31.04 11.09 33.24
N TYR A 4 30.57 12.34 33.34
CA TYR A 4 29.56 12.93 32.46
C TYR A 4 30.13 13.57 31.19
N LYS A 5 31.45 13.59 31.02
CA LYS A 5 32.10 14.03 29.78
C LYS A 5 32.27 12.85 28.81
N GLN A 6 31.57 12.91 27.66
CA GLN A 6 31.65 11.89 26.62
C GLN A 6 33.10 11.69 26.15
N GLY A 7 33.56 10.44 26.11
CA GLY A 7 34.91 10.07 25.69
C GLY A 7 35.97 10.10 26.79
N GLU A 8 35.69 10.69 27.96
CA GLU A 8 36.61 10.71 29.12
C GLU A 8 36.34 9.60 30.15
N PHE A 9 35.22 8.86 30.01
CA PHE A 9 34.82 7.81 30.94
C PHE A 9 34.80 6.45 30.24
N ASP A 10 35.51 5.48 30.82
CA ASP A 10 35.42 4.10 30.38
C ASP A 10 34.21 3.41 31.02
N VAL A 11 33.22 3.07 30.20
CA VAL A 11 32.02 2.35 30.64
C VAL A 11 32.28 0.94 31.14
N THR A 12 33.47 0.35 30.91
CA THR A 12 33.83 -0.95 31.50
C THR A 12 34.04 -0.90 33.00
N LEU A 13 34.21 0.31 33.57
CA LEU A 13 34.28 0.55 35.01
C LEU A 13 32.92 0.40 35.71
N LEU A 14 31.81 0.38 34.95
CA LEU A 14 30.50 0.13 35.52
C LEU A 14 30.34 -1.35 35.88
N ASP A 15 29.64 -1.60 36.98
CA ASP A 15 29.33 -2.94 37.44
C ASP A 15 28.49 -3.69 36.38
N GLU A 16 29.07 -4.73 35.78
CA GLU A 16 28.39 -5.53 34.76
C GLU A 16 27.19 -6.30 35.31
N GLU A 17 27.17 -6.55 36.63
CA GLU A 17 26.07 -7.23 37.30
C GLU A 17 24.89 -6.29 37.58
N SER A 18 25.12 -4.97 37.53
CA SER A 18 24.08 -3.95 37.69
C SER A 18 22.94 -4.17 36.70
N VAL A 19 21.71 -4.25 37.24
CA VAL A 19 20.51 -4.44 36.43
C VAL A 19 20.36 -3.31 35.41
N GLY A 20 20.77 -2.09 35.76
CA GLY A 20 20.80 -0.93 34.89
C GLY A 20 21.67 -1.14 33.64
N VAL A 21 22.90 -1.62 33.81
CA VAL A 21 23.83 -1.90 32.71
C VAL A 21 23.31 -3.02 31.81
N LYS A 22 22.76 -4.10 32.39
CA LYS A 22 22.17 -5.21 31.64
C LYS A 22 21.01 -4.75 30.74
N ILE A 23 20.12 -3.89 31.25
CA ILE A 23 19.04 -3.31 30.45
C ILE A 23 19.58 -2.37 29.38
N ALA A 24 20.56 -1.52 29.70
CA ALA A 24 21.15 -0.60 28.73
C ALA A 24 21.80 -1.34 27.55
N LYS A 25 22.55 -2.43 27.82
CA LYS A 25 23.09 -3.34 26.80
C LYS A 25 21.96 -3.92 25.93
N ARG A 26 20.84 -4.34 26.55
CA ARG A 26 19.67 -4.89 25.84
C ARG A 26 18.99 -3.83 24.96
N VAL A 27 18.89 -2.58 25.39
CA VAL A 27 18.33 -1.47 24.59
C VAL A 27 19.14 -1.26 23.31
N ILE A 28 20.48 -1.23 23.41
CA ILE A 28 21.35 -1.09 22.24
C ILE A 28 21.19 -2.29 21.29
N LEU A 29 21.11 -3.51 21.85
CA LEU A 29 20.93 -4.72 21.06
C LEU A 29 19.60 -4.70 20.31
N VAL A 30 18.49 -4.36 20.99
CA VAL A 30 17.17 -4.24 20.35
C VAL A 30 17.19 -3.21 19.24
N HIS A 31 17.82 -2.05 19.45
CA HIS A 31 17.92 -1.03 18.40
C HIS A 31 18.65 -1.55 17.14
N LYS A 32 19.75 -2.28 17.32
CA LYS A 32 20.49 -2.91 16.21
C LYS A 32 19.67 -3.99 15.49
N ILE A 33 19.03 -4.88 16.25
CA ILE A 33 18.18 -5.93 15.69
C ILE A 33 17.02 -5.31 14.92
N SER A 34 16.30 -4.33 15.50
CA SER A 34 15.20 -3.64 14.82
C SER A 34 15.64 -2.96 13.53
N LEU A 35 16.86 -2.39 13.49
CA LEU A 35 17.41 -1.78 12.27
C LEU A 35 17.68 -2.82 11.18
N LEU A 36 18.19 -4.00 11.54
CA LEU A 36 18.37 -5.11 10.60
C LEU A 36 17.03 -5.60 10.04
N TYR A 37 16.03 -5.78 10.91
CA TYR A 37 14.68 -6.15 10.48
C TYR A 37 14.05 -5.08 9.57
N PHE A 38 14.25 -3.80 9.87
CA PHE A 38 13.81 -2.69 9.02
C PHE A 38 14.41 -2.78 7.61
N GLY A 39 15.74 -2.96 7.52
CA GLY A 39 16.42 -3.12 6.23
C GLY A 39 15.98 -4.39 5.47
N LEU A 40 15.79 -5.49 6.19
CA LEU A 40 15.32 -6.74 5.61
C LEU A 40 13.87 -6.63 5.08
N LEU A 41 12.97 -5.98 5.83
CA LEU A 41 11.58 -5.76 5.40
C LEU A 41 11.51 -4.87 4.16
N LEU A 42 12.35 -3.83 4.07
CA LEU A 42 12.45 -3.00 2.88
C LEU A 42 12.90 -3.84 1.67
N PHE A 43 13.95 -4.64 1.84
CA PHE A 43 14.49 -5.47 0.76
C PHE A 43 13.50 -6.56 0.32
N LEU A 44 12.99 -7.35 1.28
CA LEU A 44 12.08 -8.46 1.00
C LEU A 44 10.76 -7.97 0.45
N GLY A 45 10.17 -6.92 1.03
CA GLY A 45 8.89 -6.43 0.52
C GLY A 45 9.06 -5.83 -0.87
N TYR A 46 10.12 -5.06 -1.14
CA TYR A 46 10.37 -4.56 -2.50
C TYR A 46 10.60 -5.69 -3.50
N TYR A 47 11.43 -6.68 -3.17
CA TYR A 47 11.69 -7.85 -4.01
C TYR A 47 10.41 -8.66 -4.27
N TYR A 48 9.65 -8.98 -3.22
CA TYR A 48 8.44 -9.79 -3.30
C TYR A 48 7.33 -9.07 -4.08
N LEU A 49 7.15 -7.77 -3.85
CA LEU A 49 6.13 -6.97 -4.54
C LEU A 49 6.46 -6.80 -6.02
N LYS A 50 7.73 -6.62 -6.38
CA LYS A 50 8.18 -6.44 -7.75
C LYS A 50 8.22 -7.74 -8.54
N ASP A 51 8.87 -8.78 -8.01
CA ASP A 51 9.20 -9.99 -8.77
C ASP A 51 8.13 -11.08 -8.65
N TYR A 52 7.39 -11.15 -7.53
CA TYR A 52 6.42 -12.22 -7.29
C TYR A 52 4.98 -11.81 -7.63
N ILE A 53 4.53 -10.64 -7.15
CA ILE A 53 3.13 -10.20 -7.37
C ILE A 53 2.97 -9.45 -8.70
N ARG A 54 4.07 -9.01 -9.34
CA ARG A 54 4.05 -8.16 -10.54
C ARG A 54 3.11 -6.96 -10.42
N LEU A 55 2.87 -6.48 -9.20
CA LEU A 55 2.04 -5.30 -8.95
C LEU A 55 2.65 -4.12 -9.70
N TYR A 56 1.81 -3.32 -10.34
CA TYR A 56 2.26 -2.07 -10.93
C TYR A 56 2.77 -1.14 -9.82
N ILE A 57 4.09 -1.00 -9.73
CA ILE A 57 4.75 -0.16 -8.73
C ILE A 57 4.87 1.25 -9.32
N ASP A 58 3.92 2.11 -8.98
CA ASP A 58 4.07 3.56 -9.19
C ASP A 58 5.01 4.17 -8.12
N GLY A 59 5.54 5.36 -8.40
CA GLY A 59 6.33 6.15 -7.46
C GLY A 59 5.58 6.44 -6.14
N SER A 60 4.27 6.61 -6.19
CA SER A 60 3.41 6.79 -5.02
C SER A 60 3.45 5.57 -4.07
N PHE A 61 3.33 4.35 -4.62
CA PHE A 61 3.42 3.11 -3.85
C PHE A 61 4.76 2.98 -3.12
N ASN A 62 5.89 3.26 -3.79
CA ASN A 62 7.21 3.16 -3.17
C ASN A 62 7.36 4.07 -1.94
N ILE A 63 6.84 5.30 -2.03
CA ILE A 63 6.87 6.27 -0.94
C ILE A 63 6.02 5.76 0.23
N SER A 64 4.81 5.30 -0.05
CA SER A 64 3.87 4.76 0.94
C SER A 64 4.41 3.49 1.62
N PHE A 65 5.00 2.58 0.86
CA PHE A 65 5.62 1.36 1.38
C PHE A 65 6.79 1.68 2.31
N PHE A 66 7.71 2.55 1.89
CA PHE A 66 8.81 3.00 2.75
C PHE A 66 8.30 3.68 4.02
N ALA A 67 7.33 4.59 3.89
CA ALA A 67 6.74 5.31 5.01
C ALA A 67 6.03 4.38 6.00
N SER A 68 5.36 3.33 5.52
CA SER A 68 4.73 2.32 6.34
C SER A 68 5.75 1.55 7.18
N ILE A 69 6.81 1.03 6.56
CA ILE A 69 7.85 0.29 7.27
C ILE A 69 8.57 1.21 8.28
N LEU A 70 8.80 2.48 7.93
CA LEU A 70 9.40 3.45 8.83
C LEU A 70 8.49 3.73 10.05
N THR A 71 7.18 3.85 9.81
CA THR A 71 6.18 4.04 10.87
C THR A 71 6.18 2.86 11.83
N LEU A 72 6.22 1.63 11.30
CA LEU A 72 6.30 0.41 12.10
C LEU A 72 7.59 0.36 12.93
N TYR A 73 8.74 0.68 12.32
CA TYR A 73 10.03 0.71 13.00
C TYR A 73 10.06 1.70 14.17
N VAL A 74 9.61 2.94 13.94
CA VAL A 74 9.53 3.98 14.99
C VAL A 74 8.55 3.57 16.08
N GLY A 75 7.43 2.95 15.72
CA GLY A 75 6.42 2.43 16.64
C GLY A 75 6.94 1.34 17.57
N LEU A 76 7.63 0.33 17.02
CA LEU A 76 8.25 -0.76 17.77
C LEU A 76 9.30 -0.24 18.76
N LEU A 77 10.17 0.67 18.31
CA LEU A 77 11.15 1.32 19.18
C LEU A 77 10.47 2.13 20.30
N SER A 78 9.39 2.84 19.99
CA SER A 78 8.62 3.62 20.98
C SER A 78 7.92 2.73 22.00
N GLY A 79 7.37 1.59 21.57
CA GLY A 79 6.80 0.57 22.43
C GLY A 79 7.86 0.00 23.37
N TYR A 80 9.02 -0.40 22.83
CA TYR A 80 10.12 -0.93 23.63
C TYR A 80 10.70 0.10 24.62
N ALA A 81 10.80 1.36 24.20
CA ALA A 81 11.21 2.46 25.06
C ALA A 81 10.24 2.63 26.25
N ASN A 82 8.93 2.46 26.04
CA ASN A 82 7.94 2.50 27.13
C ASN A 82 7.99 1.27 28.04
N ILE A 83 8.28 0.08 27.51
CA ILE A 83 8.55 -1.13 28.33
C ILE A 83 9.73 -0.84 29.26
N THR A 84 10.82 -0.29 28.71
CA THR A 84 12.02 0.04 29.46
C THR A 84 11.75 1.12 30.49
N LYS A 85 11.04 2.19 30.11
CA LYS A 85 10.62 3.25 31.02
C LYS A 85 9.82 2.70 32.20
N LYS A 86 8.85 1.80 31.95
CA LYS A 86 8.06 1.18 33.01
C LYS A 86 8.92 0.37 33.99
N LYS A 87 9.95 -0.33 33.49
CA LYS A 87 10.93 -1.05 34.33
C LYS A 87 11.80 -0.10 35.14
N LEU A 88 12.27 0.99 34.55
CA LEU A 88 13.11 1.98 35.24
C LEU A 88 12.40 2.66 36.42
N LEU A 89 11.06 2.72 36.42
CA LEU A 89 10.30 3.26 37.56
C LEU A 89 10.41 2.41 38.82
N SER A 90 10.74 1.11 38.71
CA SER A 90 10.94 0.22 39.87
C SER A 90 12.39 0.09 40.30
N PHE A 91 13.32 0.81 39.66
CA PHE A 91 14.75 0.66 39.90
C PHE A 91 15.23 1.58 41.02
N VAL A 92 16.29 1.15 41.69
CA VAL A 92 16.99 1.96 42.70
C VAL A 92 17.74 3.09 41.99
N PRO A 93 17.91 4.29 42.58
CA PRO A 93 18.58 5.42 41.93
C PRO A 93 19.94 5.09 41.29
N LYS A 94 20.75 4.24 41.94
CA LYS A 94 22.03 3.76 41.39
C LYS A 94 21.88 3.01 40.06
N GLU A 95 20.90 2.12 39.96
CA GLU A 95 20.66 1.34 38.73
C GLU A 95 20.14 2.23 37.60
N VAL A 96 19.32 3.24 37.94
CA VAL A 96 18.87 4.27 36.98
C VAL A 96 20.05 5.10 36.48
N HIS A 97 20.98 5.46 37.37
CA HIS A 97 22.20 6.16 37.03
C HIS A 97 23.08 5.33 36.08
N ASP A 98 23.41 4.09 36.46
CA ASP A 98 24.25 3.18 35.66
C ASP A 98 23.65 2.95 34.26
N TYR A 99 22.33 2.72 34.18
CA TYR A 99 21.58 2.61 32.92
C TYR A 99 21.77 3.85 32.05
N THR A 100 21.58 5.03 32.64
CA THR A 100 21.61 6.31 31.93
C THR A 100 23.03 6.64 31.48
N LEU A 101 24.03 6.42 32.33
CA LEU A 101 25.44 6.69 32.05
C LEU A 101 25.98 5.77 30.95
N TYR A 102 25.63 4.48 30.99
CA TYR A 102 26.04 3.53 29.95
C TYR A 102 25.50 3.95 28.57
N LEU A 103 24.21 4.28 28.48
CA LEU A 103 23.61 4.76 27.24
C LEU A 103 24.16 6.13 26.80
N TYR A 104 24.46 7.02 27.74
CA TYR A 104 25.02 8.34 27.45
C TYR A 104 26.34 8.27 26.65
N HIS A 105 27.18 7.27 26.95
CA HIS A 105 28.47 7.06 26.27
C HIS A 105 28.40 6.15 25.04
N ARG A 106 27.45 5.20 24.98
CA ARG A 106 27.41 4.18 23.92
C ARG A 106 26.28 4.34 22.91
N HIS A 107 25.20 5.04 23.23
CA HIS A 107 24.01 5.11 22.39
C HIS A 107 24.11 6.22 21.33
N VAL A 108 23.71 5.94 20.09
CA VAL A 108 23.80 6.89 18.97
C VAL A 108 22.97 8.16 19.18
N LEU A 109 21.80 8.05 19.83
CA LEU A 109 20.93 9.20 20.13
C LEU A 109 21.62 10.26 20.99
N CYS A 110 22.59 9.87 21.84
CA CYS A 110 23.31 10.79 22.71
C CYS A 110 24.32 11.68 21.96
N LYS A 111 24.49 11.47 20.65
CA LYS A 111 25.18 12.42 19.75
C LYS A 111 24.33 13.66 19.48
N SER A 112 23.00 13.55 19.60
CA SER A 112 22.10 14.70 19.42
C SER A 112 22.08 15.58 20.67
N PRO A 113 22.22 16.92 20.53
CA PRO A 113 22.27 17.83 21.67
C PRO A 113 20.96 17.86 22.47
N GLY A 114 19.82 17.51 21.87
CA GLY A 114 18.54 17.41 22.58
C GLY A 114 18.51 16.24 23.56
N TYR A 115 18.87 15.05 23.10
CA TYR A 115 18.92 13.86 23.95
C TYR A 115 20.02 13.97 25.01
N LYS A 116 21.19 14.51 24.65
CA LYS A 116 22.30 14.71 25.60
C LYS A 116 21.85 15.41 26.89
N LYS A 117 21.06 16.49 26.77
CA LYS A 117 20.50 17.24 27.91
C LYS A 117 19.55 16.41 28.77
N LEU A 118 18.72 15.56 28.14
CA LEU A 118 17.80 14.68 28.86
C LEU A 118 18.52 13.60 29.66
N PHE A 119 19.59 13.01 29.10
CA PHE A 119 20.41 12.02 29.81
C PHE A 119 21.16 12.68 30.99
N LEU A 120 21.79 13.85 30.78
CA LEU A 120 22.44 14.60 31.85
C LEU A 120 21.46 14.96 32.98
N LYS A 121 20.25 15.40 32.63
CA LYS A 121 19.19 15.65 33.62
C LYS A 121 18.85 14.38 34.41
N SER A 122 18.67 13.26 33.72
CA SER A 122 18.31 11.99 34.37
C SER A 122 19.41 11.51 35.32
N MET A 123 20.68 11.70 34.96
CA MET A 123 21.81 11.41 35.86
C MET A 123 21.83 12.34 37.06
N ALA A 124 21.67 13.66 36.86
CA ALA A 124 21.63 14.64 37.94
C ALA A 124 20.49 14.35 38.94
N VAL A 125 19.31 13.94 38.46
CA VAL A 125 18.21 13.53 39.35
C VAL A 125 18.55 12.24 40.11
N ALA A 126 19.16 11.26 39.45
CA ALA A 126 19.57 10.03 40.12
C ALA A 126 20.65 10.29 41.19
N ASP A 127 21.62 11.16 40.91
CA ASP A 127 22.65 11.59 41.85
C ASP A 127 22.05 12.35 43.05
N ALA A 128 21.03 13.19 42.81
CA ALA A 128 20.34 13.93 43.87
C ALA A 128 19.63 12.97 44.84
N LYS A 129 18.97 11.94 44.30
CA LYS A 129 18.35 10.87 45.09
C LYS A 129 19.37 10.03 45.89
N MET A 130 20.61 9.97 45.43
CA MET A 130 21.72 9.33 46.15
C MET A 130 22.41 10.27 47.16
N GLY A 131 22.03 11.56 47.21
CA GLY A 131 22.63 12.57 48.08
C GLY A 131 23.98 13.12 47.62
N ASP A 132 24.41 12.85 46.38
CA ASP A 132 25.74 13.21 45.88
C ASP A 132 25.74 14.60 45.19
N LYS A 133 25.86 15.66 46.00
CA LYS A 133 25.86 17.07 45.50
C LYS A 133 27.00 17.37 44.53
N GLU A 134 28.18 16.78 44.74
CA GLU A 134 29.36 16.95 43.88
C GLU A 134 29.09 16.41 42.47
N LYS A 135 28.60 15.17 42.37
CA LYS A 135 28.25 14.57 41.07
C LYS A 135 27.10 15.28 40.39
N CYS A 136 26.09 15.71 41.16
CA CYS A 136 25.01 16.56 40.65
C CYS A 136 25.54 17.83 39.96
N ARG A 137 26.46 18.58 40.59
CA ARG A 137 27.08 19.76 39.97
C ARG A 137 27.78 19.42 38.66
N GLN A 138 28.60 18.36 38.67
CA GLN A 138 29.33 17.94 37.49
C GLN A 138 28.42 17.60 36.30
N ALA A 139 27.23 17.03 36.53
CA ALA A 139 26.24 16.75 35.50
C ALA A 139 25.50 18.03 35.05
N VAL A 140 25.09 18.89 36.01
CA VAL A 140 24.34 20.13 35.75
C VAL A 140 25.16 21.16 34.99
N ASP A 141 26.45 21.29 35.28
CA ASP A 141 27.37 22.24 34.61
C ASP A 141 27.51 21.98 33.10
N LEU A 142 27.25 20.74 32.68
CA LEU A 142 27.26 20.34 31.26
C LEU A 142 25.93 20.61 30.55
N ILE A 143 24.88 21.02 31.28
CA ILE A 143 23.56 21.34 30.73
C ILE A 143 23.50 22.85 30.42
N PRO A 144 23.24 23.26 29.16
CA PRO A 144 23.13 24.67 28.81
C PRO A 144 21.98 25.37 29.56
N ALA A 145 22.20 26.62 30.00
CA ALA A 145 21.20 27.42 30.70
C ALA A 145 19.89 27.66 29.90
N SER A 146 19.92 27.48 28.58
CA SER A 146 18.73 27.56 27.72
C SER A 146 17.76 26.39 27.89
N PHE A 147 18.18 25.30 28.54
CA PHE A 147 17.34 24.13 28.79
C PHE A 147 16.49 24.34 30.05
N LYS A 148 15.20 24.60 29.85
CA LYS A 148 14.23 24.79 30.94
C LYS A 148 13.51 23.48 31.27
N ASN A 149 13.60 23.02 32.51
CA ASN A 149 12.89 21.85 33.01
C ASN A 149 12.66 21.94 34.52
N ASP A 150 11.43 21.72 34.96
CA ASP A 150 11.04 21.89 36.38
C ASP A 150 11.85 20.97 37.32
N ASP A 151 12.06 19.69 36.93
CA ASP A 151 12.88 18.76 37.73
C ASP A 151 14.34 19.23 37.84
N LEU A 152 14.86 19.87 36.80
CA LEU A 152 16.24 20.36 36.79
C LEU A 152 16.40 21.58 37.69
N GLU A 153 15.42 22.48 37.70
CA GLU A 153 15.44 23.64 38.61
C GLU A 153 15.36 23.20 40.07
N LEU A 154 14.53 22.20 40.40
CA LEU A 154 14.51 21.60 41.74
C LEU A 154 15.88 21.05 42.17
N VAL A 155 16.57 20.36 41.25
CA VAL A 155 17.92 19.85 41.52
C VAL A 155 18.91 20.99 41.72
N LYS A 156 18.86 22.06 40.91
CA LYS A 156 19.72 23.24 41.07
C LYS A 156 19.48 23.96 42.39
N GLU A 157 18.23 24.11 42.81
CA GLU A 157 17.87 24.71 44.10
C GLU A 157 18.45 23.89 45.26
N TRP A 158 18.30 22.56 45.21
CA TRP A 158 18.82 21.66 46.24
C TRP A 158 20.35 21.61 46.30
N ILE A 159 21.05 21.66 45.15
CA ILE A 159 22.52 21.71 45.11
C ILE A 159 23.08 22.93 45.88
N ASN A 160 22.33 24.04 45.85
CA ASN A 160 22.71 25.31 46.47
C ASN A 160 22.14 25.48 47.89
N SER A 161 21.21 24.62 48.32
CA SER A 161 20.67 24.64 49.67
C SER A 161 21.62 23.95 50.67
N GLU A 162 21.45 24.26 51.95
CA GLU A 162 22.13 23.56 53.05
C GLU A 162 21.49 22.20 53.37
N GLU A 163 20.36 21.86 52.75
CA GLU A 163 19.60 20.64 53.01
C GLU A 163 20.41 19.39 52.62
N GLN A 164 20.40 18.37 53.47
CA GLN A 164 21.14 17.12 53.22
C GLN A 164 20.35 16.15 52.34
N ASP A 165 19.03 16.10 52.50
CA ASP A 165 18.13 15.19 51.79
C ASP A 165 17.41 15.88 50.64
N PHE A 166 17.20 15.15 49.54
CA PHE A 166 16.48 15.64 48.38
C PHE A 166 15.00 15.24 48.45
N ASP A 167 14.11 16.23 48.35
CA ASP A 167 12.66 15.99 48.39
C ASP A 167 12.14 15.43 47.05
N GLU A 168 12.11 14.10 46.95
CA GLU A 168 11.61 13.40 45.76
C GLU A 168 10.12 13.65 45.47
N SER A 169 9.32 14.08 46.46
CA SER A 169 7.87 14.24 46.31
C SER A 169 7.50 15.40 45.36
N LYS A 170 8.43 16.36 45.20
CA LYS A 170 8.29 17.51 44.30
C LYS A 170 8.59 17.19 42.85
N LEU A 171 9.23 16.04 42.55
CA LEU A 171 9.52 15.64 41.18
C LEU A 171 8.25 15.38 40.37
N ALA A 172 8.30 15.68 39.08
CA ALA A 172 7.19 15.39 38.19
C ALA A 172 6.90 13.88 38.15
N LYS A 173 5.66 13.50 38.46
CA LYS A 173 5.22 12.10 38.40
C LYS A 173 5.42 11.53 37.00
N GLN A 174 6.36 10.59 36.87
CA GLN A 174 6.60 9.92 35.61
C GLN A 174 5.48 8.92 35.32
N LYS A 175 4.86 9.05 34.14
CA LYS A 175 3.90 8.07 33.61
C LYS A 175 4.49 7.41 32.37
N ALA A 176 4.36 6.09 32.28
CA ALA A 176 4.65 5.32 31.08
C ALA A 176 3.31 4.96 30.41
N ALA A 177 3.23 5.12 29.10
CA ALA A 177 2.07 4.65 28.34
C ALA A 177 2.10 3.12 28.24
N ASN A 178 0.95 2.51 27.99
CA ASN A 178 0.88 1.07 27.78
C ASN A 178 1.61 0.71 26.47
N PRO A 179 2.71 -0.07 26.51
CA PRO A 179 3.50 -0.38 25.33
C PRO A 179 2.71 -1.16 24.27
N PHE A 180 1.77 -2.01 24.68
CA PHE A 180 0.92 -2.76 23.75
C PHE A 180 0.01 -1.83 22.93
N VAL A 181 -0.53 -0.78 23.58
CA VAL A 181 -1.35 0.22 22.89
C VAL A 181 -0.53 0.97 21.85
N ILE A 182 0.73 1.30 22.15
CA ILE A 182 1.63 1.97 21.20
C ILE A 182 1.92 1.07 19.99
N ILE A 183 2.17 -0.22 20.22
CA ILE A 183 2.49 -1.17 19.15
C ILE A 183 1.27 -1.40 18.26
N ILE A 184 0.08 -1.60 18.82
CA ILE A 184 -1.17 -1.76 18.07
C ILE A 184 -1.45 -0.50 17.24
N PHE A 185 -1.31 0.67 17.86
CA PHE A 185 -1.52 1.94 17.14
C PHE A 185 -0.51 2.13 16.00
N ALA A 186 0.76 1.75 16.19
CA ALA A 186 1.76 1.81 15.14
C ALA A 186 1.49 0.82 14.00
N LEU A 187 0.96 -0.37 14.31
CA LEU A 187 0.55 -1.35 13.30
C LEU A 187 -0.61 -0.81 12.44
N LEU A 188 -1.62 -0.22 13.07
CA LEU A 188 -2.74 0.42 12.36
C LEU A 188 -2.24 1.57 11.47
N LEU A 189 -1.42 2.47 12.02
CA LEU A 189 -0.84 3.55 11.22
C LEU A 189 0.01 3.05 10.04
N ALA A 190 0.83 2.03 10.26
CA ALA A 190 1.64 1.45 9.20
C ALA A 190 0.76 0.79 8.13
N TYR A 191 -0.31 0.10 8.54
CA TYR A 191 -1.27 -0.50 7.63
C TYR A 191 -1.98 0.56 6.76
N GLY A 192 -2.57 1.59 7.36
CA GLY A 192 -3.22 2.66 6.60
C GLY A 192 -2.26 3.43 5.68
N VAL A 193 -1.02 3.66 6.09
CA VAL A 193 0.00 4.29 5.22
C VAL A 193 0.43 3.37 4.09
N PHE A 194 0.47 2.05 4.30
CA PHE A 194 0.76 1.10 3.23
C PHE A 194 -0.38 1.07 2.21
N PHE A 195 -1.62 0.99 2.73
CA PHE A 195 -2.82 0.81 1.93
C PHE A 195 -3.10 1.99 0.99
N ILE A 196 -2.77 3.24 1.38
CA ILE A 196 -2.93 4.41 0.50
C ILE A 196 -2.09 4.33 -0.78
N GLY A 197 -1.00 3.56 -0.77
CA GLY A 197 -0.16 3.37 -1.95
C GLY A 197 -0.68 2.30 -2.90
N MET A 198 -1.64 1.47 -2.48
CA MET A 198 -2.14 0.37 -3.29
C MET A 198 -3.21 0.83 -4.27
N ASP A 199 -3.25 0.15 -5.42
CA ASP A 199 -4.34 0.34 -6.37
C ASP A 199 -5.65 -0.24 -5.80
N LEU A 200 -6.59 0.65 -5.52
CA LEU A 200 -7.89 0.32 -4.94
C LEU A 200 -8.79 -0.42 -5.94
N ASN A 201 -8.55 -0.28 -7.25
CA ASN A 201 -9.32 -0.98 -8.27
C ASN A 201 -9.07 -2.49 -8.15
N TYR A 202 -7.81 -2.92 -8.06
CA TYR A 202 -7.42 -4.32 -7.86
C TYR A 202 -8.04 -4.97 -6.60
N LEU A 203 -8.24 -4.19 -5.54
CA LEU A 203 -8.75 -4.69 -4.25
C LEU A 203 -10.28 -4.59 -4.13
N SER A 204 -10.93 -3.87 -5.03
CA SER A 204 -12.37 -3.67 -5.03
C SER A 204 -13.11 -4.57 -6.04
N CYS A 205 -12.39 -5.31 -6.89
CA CYS A 205 -12.91 -6.32 -7.84
C CYS A 205 -13.53 -7.58 -7.18
N GLY A 206 -13.95 -7.49 -5.92
CA GLY A 206 -14.40 -8.62 -5.12
C GLY A 206 -15.87 -8.58 -4.72
N ARG A 207 -16.34 -9.64 -4.06
CA ARG A 207 -17.69 -9.72 -3.47
C ARG A 207 -17.92 -8.60 -2.46
N TYR A 208 -19.18 -8.34 -2.09
CA TYR A 208 -19.57 -7.30 -1.13
C TYR A 208 -18.68 -7.26 0.13
N PHE A 209 -18.33 -8.42 0.70
CA PHE A 209 -17.44 -8.49 1.87
C PHE A 209 -16.02 -7.97 1.61
N GLN A 210 -15.45 -8.26 0.43
CA GLN A 210 -14.12 -7.75 0.05
C GLN A 210 -14.16 -6.23 -0.13
N ARG A 211 -15.20 -5.70 -0.77
CA ARG A 211 -15.40 -4.24 -0.95
C ARG A 211 -15.61 -3.52 0.37
N PHE A 212 -16.36 -4.12 1.29
CA PHE A 212 -16.50 -3.63 2.65
C PHE A 212 -15.14 -3.57 3.39
N LEU A 213 -14.31 -4.62 3.28
CA LEU A 213 -12.97 -4.61 3.86
C LEU A 213 -12.08 -3.54 3.22
N THR A 214 -12.10 -3.39 1.89
CA THR A 214 -11.38 -2.34 1.15
C THR A 214 -11.82 -0.94 1.61
N GLY A 215 -13.12 -0.73 1.82
CA GLY A 215 -13.66 0.52 2.38
C GLY A 215 -13.17 0.79 3.81
N LEU A 216 -13.14 -0.23 4.68
CA LEU A 216 -12.57 -0.09 6.04
C LEU A 216 -11.08 0.26 6.01
N SER A 217 -10.32 -0.35 5.12
CA SER A 217 -8.89 -0.09 4.94
C SER A 217 -8.62 1.31 4.38
N LEU A 218 -9.48 1.80 3.50
CA LEU A 218 -9.43 3.17 3.00
C LEU A 218 -9.74 4.19 4.12
N LEU A 219 -10.72 3.91 4.97
CA LEU A 219 -11.00 4.72 6.16
C LEU A 219 -9.82 4.74 7.14
N ASP A 220 -9.19 3.59 7.39
CA ASP A 220 -7.99 3.52 8.22
C ASP A 220 -6.83 4.31 7.60
N SER A 221 -6.69 4.29 6.27
CA SER A 221 -5.70 5.11 5.54
C SER A 221 -5.93 6.60 5.75
N ILE A 222 -7.18 7.06 5.59
CA ILE A 222 -7.56 8.45 5.82
C ILE A 222 -7.25 8.86 7.26
N ILE A 223 -7.62 8.04 8.25
CA ILE A 223 -7.36 8.31 9.67
C ILE A 223 -5.85 8.36 9.94
N SER A 224 -5.10 7.40 9.42
CA SER A 224 -3.66 7.26 9.63
C SER A 224 -2.88 8.44 9.08
N VAL A 225 -3.16 8.81 7.83
CA VAL A 225 -2.53 9.95 7.17
C VAL A 225 -2.90 11.26 7.88
N SER A 226 -4.16 11.42 8.27
CA SER A 226 -4.62 12.60 9.02
C SER A 226 -3.94 12.75 10.37
N LEU A 227 -3.70 11.66 11.10
CA LEU A 227 -2.95 11.66 12.36
C LEU A 227 -1.50 12.08 12.14
N ILE A 228 -0.85 11.56 11.10
CA ILE A 228 0.54 11.88 10.76
C ILE A 228 0.68 13.36 10.38
N TYR A 229 -0.19 13.88 9.50
CA TYR A 229 -0.18 15.29 9.10
C TYR A 229 -0.50 16.22 10.27
N ALA A 230 -1.54 15.90 11.06
CA ALA A 230 -1.88 16.69 12.24
C ALA A 230 -0.71 16.75 13.24
N PHE A 231 -0.02 15.62 13.44
CA PHE A 231 1.15 15.55 14.30
C PHE A 231 2.31 16.39 13.75
N GLY A 232 2.65 16.24 12.48
CA GLY A 232 3.73 16.97 11.82
C GLY A 232 3.52 18.48 11.85
N VAL A 233 2.35 18.96 11.43
CA VAL A 233 2.02 20.40 11.41
C VAL A 233 2.00 20.98 12.81
N SER A 234 1.38 20.30 13.78
CA SER A 234 1.35 20.80 15.16
C SER A 234 2.74 20.80 15.83
N LEU A 235 3.63 19.87 15.45
CA LEU A 235 5.03 19.87 15.89
C LEU A 235 5.80 21.07 15.29
N ILE A 236 5.64 21.33 13.99
CA ILE A 236 6.26 22.50 13.32
C ILE A 236 5.82 23.81 13.98
N VAL A 237 4.53 23.95 14.27
CA VAL A 237 3.98 25.12 14.97
C VAL A 237 4.56 25.24 16.38
N ALA A 238 4.70 24.13 17.11
CA ALA A 238 5.29 24.13 18.44
C ALA A 238 6.77 24.56 18.43
N ILE A 239 7.54 24.08 17.46
CA ILE A 239 8.95 24.47 17.26
C ILE A 239 9.05 25.97 16.98
N HIS A 240 8.25 26.51 16.05
CA HIS A 240 8.26 27.93 15.71
C HIS A 240 7.86 28.83 16.89
N LYS A 241 6.85 28.41 17.66
CA LYS A 241 6.41 29.15 18.85
C LYS A 241 7.28 28.93 20.09
N LYS A 242 8.38 28.14 19.98
CA LYS A 242 9.23 27.70 21.12
C LYS A 242 8.41 27.17 22.30
N GLY A 243 7.31 26.49 21.99
CA GLY A 243 6.29 26.09 22.94
C GLY A 243 6.04 24.59 22.94
N LYS A 244 5.14 24.15 23.83
CA LYS A 244 4.63 22.77 23.83
C LYS A 244 3.53 22.63 22.77
N GLN A 245 3.40 21.43 22.22
CA GLN A 245 2.34 21.08 21.28
C GLN A 245 0.97 21.28 21.95
N ASN A 246 0.08 22.03 21.28
CA ASN A 246 -1.27 22.28 21.80
C ASN A 246 -2.21 21.15 21.36
N LYS A 247 -2.74 20.41 22.34
CA LYS A 247 -3.66 19.29 22.12
C LYS A 247 -4.93 19.68 21.35
N LYS A 248 -5.48 20.88 21.61
CA LYS A 248 -6.67 21.37 20.91
C LYS A 248 -6.36 21.66 19.45
N ALA A 249 -5.22 22.30 19.17
CA ALA A 249 -4.79 22.59 17.81
C ALA A 249 -4.51 21.31 17.02
N PHE A 250 -3.85 20.32 17.64
CA PHE A 250 -3.66 18.99 17.04
C PHE A 250 -5.00 18.34 16.68
N PHE A 251 -5.98 18.33 17.59
CA PHE A 251 -7.28 17.72 17.34
C PHE A 251 -8.05 18.42 16.22
N ILE A 252 -8.03 19.77 16.18
CA ILE A 252 -8.64 20.54 15.09
C ILE A 252 -7.99 20.19 13.75
N LEU A 253 -6.65 20.16 13.68
CA LEU A 253 -5.93 19.79 12.46
C LEU A 253 -6.27 18.35 12.03
N PHE A 254 -6.36 17.41 12.97
CA PHE A 254 -6.77 16.04 12.69
C PHE A 254 -8.16 16.00 12.05
N CYS A 255 -9.16 16.67 12.63
CA CYS A 255 -10.50 16.72 12.05
C CYS A 255 -10.52 17.33 10.64
N ILE A 256 -9.74 18.39 10.41
CA ILE A 256 -9.63 19.04 9.09
C ILE A 256 -9.03 18.07 8.07
N PHE A 257 -7.92 17.41 8.38
CA PHE A 257 -7.28 16.46 7.48
C PHE A 257 -8.15 15.23 7.21
N SER A 258 -8.85 14.71 8.23
CA SER A 258 -9.76 13.58 8.05
C SER A 258 -10.92 13.94 7.13
N LEU A 259 -11.51 15.13 7.30
CA LEU A 259 -12.60 15.60 6.45
C LEU A 259 -12.12 15.81 5.00
N LEU A 260 -10.95 16.43 4.82
CA LEU A 260 -10.32 16.56 3.50
C LEU A 260 -10.05 15.20 2.86
N GLY A 261 -9.54 14.22 3.62
CA GLY A 261 -9.31 12.86 3.14
C GLY A 261 -10.60 12.18 2.68
N CYS A 262 -11.68 12.28 3.45
CA CYS A 262 -12.98 11.77 3.05
C CYS A 262 -13.54 12.46 1.79
N LEU A 263 -13.25 13.74 1.58
CA LEU A 263 -13.66 14.47 0.37
C LEU A 263 -12.84 14.04 -0.85
N ILE A 264 -11.54 13.84 -0.69
CA ILE A 264 -10.63 13.39 -1.76
C ILE A 264 -11.03 11.99 -2.22
N TYR A 265 -11.23 11.06 -1.28
CA TYR A 265 -11.58 9.67 -1.56
C TYR A 265 -13.09 9.41 -1.58
N LYS A 266 -13.90 10.45 -1.83
CA LYS A 266 -15.37 10.33 -1.74
C LYS A 266 -15.90 9.31 -2.74
N SER A 267 -15.44 9.37 -4.00
CA SER A 267 -15.84 8.46 -5.08
C SER A 267 -15.54 7.01 -4.74
N GLU A 268 -14.37 6.75 -4.17
CA GLU A 268 -13.85 5.43 -3.82
C GLU A 268 -14.55 4.87 -2.58
N LEU A 269 -14.87 5.73 -1.61
CA LEU A 269 -15.69 5.33 -0.46
C LEU A 269 -17.10 4.98 -0.91
N VAL A 270 -17.73 5.80 -1.75
CA VAL A 270 -19.06 5.54 -2.31
C VAL A 270 -19.04 4.25 -3.13
N SER A 271 -18.02 4.02 -3.95
CA SER A 271 -17.91 2.78 -4.71
C SER A 271 -17.70 1.55 -3.82
N CYS A 272 -17.02 1.67 -2.68
CA CYS A 272 -16.86 0.57 -1.72
C CYS A 272 -18.16 0.24 -0.95
N PHE A 273 -19.01 1.23 -0.69
CA PHE A 273 -20.16 1.08 0.23
C PHE A 273 -21.55 1.13 -0.42
N GLU A 274 -21.74 1.75 -1.58
CA GLU A 274 -23.07 1.98 -2.17
C GLU A 274 -23.33 1.24 -3.50
N ARG A 275 -22.30 0.84 -4.27
CA ARG A 275 -22.52 0.22 -5.59
C ARG A 275 -22.78 -1.29 -5.50
N TYR A 276 -24.05 -1.70 -5.46
CA TYR A 276 -24.48 -2.97 -6.08
C TYR A 276 -24.93 -2.69 -7.51
N GLU A 277 -23.97 -2.45 -8.41
CA GLU A 277 -24.24 -2.77 -9.81
C GLU A 277 -23.77 -4.21 -9.99
N PRO A 278 -24.67 -5.15 -10.33
CA PRO A 278 -24.28 -6.49 -10.68
C PRO A 278 -23.51 -6.38 -11.99
N ARG A 279 -22.19 -6.21 -11.92
CA ARG A 279 -21.32 -6.49 -13.09
C ARG A 279 -21.26 -8.00 -13.35
N TRP A 280 -21.77 -8.79 -12.41
CA TRP A 280 -22.00 -10.22 -12.47
C TRP A 280 -23.33 -10.44 -11.73
N SER A 281 -24.38 -10.80 -12.46
CA SER A 281 -25.64 -11.18 -11.82
C SER A 281 -25.39 -12.40 -10.95
N ASP A 282 -26.08 -12.50 -9.82
CA ASP A 282 -26.10 -13.69 -8.97
C ASP A 282 -26.72 -14.93 -9.66
N ALA A 283 -26.80 -14.94 -11.00
CA ALA A 283 -27.26 -16.07 -11.81
C ALA A 283 -26.15 -17.11 -12.03
N ASP A 284 -24.87 -16.75 -11.89
CA ASP A 284 -23.76 -17.68 -12.14
C ASP A 284 -23.43 -18.56 -10.92
N GLU A 285 -23.90 -18.23 -9.71
CA GLU A 285 -23.65 -19.09 -8.53
C GLU A 285 -24.56 -20.33 -8.44
N GLU A 286 -25.69 -20.38 -9.14
CA GLU A 286 -26.50 -21.61 -9.24
C GLU A 286 -25.97 -22.59 -10.31
N LEU A 287 -24.98 -22.20 -11.11
CA LEU A 287 -24.34 -23.07 -12.12
C LEU A 287 -23.02 -23.70 -11.64
N ILE A 288 -22.48 -23.27 -10.50
CA ILE A 288 -21.18 -23.72 -9.94
C ILE A 288 -21.29 -25.04 -9.14
N ASP A 289 -22.43 -25.75 -9.18
CA ASP A 289 -22.55 -27.12 -8.63
C ASP A 289 -22.57 -28.22 -9.71
N SER A 290 -22.33 -27.87 -10.98
CA SER A 290 -22.11 -28.88 -12.03
C SER A 290 -20.96 -28.44 -12.93
N TYR A 291 -20.13 -29.41 -13.32
CA TYR A 291 -18.93 -29.29 -14.15
C TYR A 291 -17.63 -29.10 -13.36
N ASP A 292 -17.11 -30.23 -12.89
CA ASP A 292 -15.68 -30.54 -12.98
C ASP A 292 -15.17 -30.11 -14.37
N TYR A 293 -14.18 -29.23 -14.45
CA TYR A 293 -12.97 -29.41 -15.28
C TYR A 293 -11.94 -28.29 -15.03
N ASP A 294 -10.69 -28.75 -15.01
CA ASP A 294 -9.40 -28.13 -14.72
C ASP A 294 -9.06 -26.75 -15.34
N ASP A 295 -8.46 -25.90 -14.51
CA ASP A 295 -7.24 -25.08 -14.70
C ASP A 295 -6.85 -24.67 -16.14
N TYR A 296 -6.87 -23.38 -16.47
CA TYR A 296 -5.71 -22.58 -16.96
C TYR A 296 -6.07 -21.08 -17.03
N SER A 297 -5.22 -20.28 -16.40
CA SER A 297 -5.19 -18.80 -16.36
C SER A 297 -4.68 -18.18 -17.67
N SER A 298 -5.23 -17.03 -18.09
CA SER A 298 -4.47 -15.80 -18.38
C SER A 298 -5.38 -14.62 -18.75
N ASP A 299 -5.07 -13.48 -18.14
CA ASP A 299 -5.63 -12.13 -18.30
C ASP A 299 -5.36 -11.52 -19.70
N ASP A 300 -6.19 -10.56 -20.17
CA ASP A 300 -5.92 -9.09 -20.20
C ASP A 300 -6.92 -8.30 -21.09
N TYR A 301 -6.94 -6.96 -20.94
CA TYR A 301 -7.50 -5.88 -21.80
C TYR A 301 -8.67 -4.99 -21.30
N SER A 302 -8.23 -3.93 -20.58
CA SER A 302 -8.47 -2.47 -20.79
C SER A 302 -9.82 -1.92 -21.30
N ASP A 303 -10.43 -1.12 -20.42
CA ASP A 303 -11.57 -0.19 -20.60
C ASP A 303 -11.19 1.06 -21.45
N TYR A 304 -12.03 1.45 -22.40
CA TYR A 304 -12.06 2.80 -22.99
C TYR A 304 -13.41 3.47 -22.70
N ASP A 305 -13.33 4.63 -22.06
CA ASP A 305 -14.41 5.50 -21.59
C ASP A 305 -15.00 6.33 -22.75
N TYR A 306 -16.33 6.28 -22.92
CA TYR A 306 -17.07 7.27 -23.71
C TYR A 306 -18.11 7.96 -22.83
N SER A 307 -17.78 9.19 -22.42
CA SER A 307 -18.74 10.20 -21.98
C SER A 307 -19.08 11.10 -23.15
N ASN A 308 -20.32 11.03 -23.65
CA ASN A 308 -21.22 12.19 -23.79
C ASN A 308 -22.54 11.84 -24.49
N GLU A 309 -23.59 12.36 -23.86
CA GLU A 309 -24.93 12.73 -24.31
C GLU A 309 -25.17 12.76 -25.84
N GLU A 310 -26.21 12.05 -26.31
CA GLU A 310 -27.44 12.67 -26.83
C GLU A 310 -28.48 11.60 -27.22
N ASP A 311 -29.73 11.94 -26.93
CA ASP A 311 -30.98 11.20 -27.03
C ASP A 311 -31.24 10.65 -28.45
N TYR A 312 -31.04 9.35 -28.65
CA TYR A 312 -31.65 8.60 -29.75
C TYR A 312 -32.47 7.45 -29.17
N SER A 313 -33.79 7.62 -29.19
CA SER A 313 -34.74 6.55 -28.95
C SER A 313 -34.55 5.45 -30.01
N ILE A 314 -33.83 4.39 -29.66
CA ILE A 314 -33.74 3.16 -30.47
C ILE A 314 -34.75 2.14 -29.94
N ASP A 315 -35.52 1.61 -30.90
CA ASP A 315 -36.45 0.51 -30.79
C ASP A 315 -35.81 -0.69 -30.04
N ALA A 316 -36.44 -1.12 -28.94
CA ALA A 316 -35.95 -2.17 -28.05
C ALA A 316 -36.10 -3.60 -28.62
N SER A 317 -35.92 -3.76 -29.92
CA SER A 317 -35.96 -5.04 -30.64
C SER A 317 -34.67 -5.38 -31.39
N SER A 318 -33.62 -4.54 -31.28
CA SER A 318 -32.29 -4.86 -31.79
C SER A 318 -31.24 -4.37 -30.79
N GLU A 319 -31.07 -5.07 -29.68
CA GLU A 319 -29.81 -4.96 -28.94
C GLU A 319 -28.69 -5.47 -29.88
N PRO A 320 -27.61 -4.71 -30.10
CA PRO A 320 -26.49 -5.21 -30.90
C PRO A 320 -25.97 -6.49 -30.26
N TYR A 321 -25.78 -7.53 -31.07
CA TYR A 321 -25.16 -8.77 -30.61
C TYR A 321 -23.80 -8.40 -30.02
N ASN A 322 -23.58 -8.76 -28.76
CA ASN A 322 -22.45 -8.27 -27.98
C ASN A 322 -21.13 -8.67 -28.66
N ASP A 323 -20.16 -7.75 -28.72
CA ASP A 323 -18.84 -8.02 -29.31
C ASP A 323 -18.22 -9.31 -28.75
N ILE A 324 -18.41 -9.60 -27.47
CA ILE A 324 -17.92 -10.85 -26.85
C ILE A 324 -18.52 -12.10 -27.49
N ASP A 325 -19.81 -12.06 -27.83
CA ASP A 325 -20.50 -13.20 -28.45
C ASP A 325 -20.04 -13.36 -29.90
N ILE A 326 -19.89 -12.25 -30.64
CA ILE A 326 -19.27 -12.23 -31.99
C ILE A 326 -17.87 -12.85 -31.96
N MET A 327 -17.08 -12.54 -30.93
CA MET A 327 -15.72 -13.06 -30.76
C MET A 327 -15.71 -14.58 -30.49
N ASN A 328 -16.63 -15.08 -29.67
CA ASN A 328 -16.79 -16.52 -29.43
C ASN A 328 -17.18 -17.25 -30.72
N ASP A 329 -18.09 -16.66 -31.50
CA ASP A 329 -18.51 -17.20 -32.79
C ASP A 329 -17.37 -17.22 -33.82
N MET A 330 -16.48 -16.23 -33.81
CA MET A 330 -15.26 -16.25 -34.63
C MET A 330 -14.32 -17.41 -34.29
N ILE A 331 -14.23 -17.80 -33.01
CA ILE A 331 -13.44 -18.97 -32.58
C ILE A 331 -14.07 -20.27 -33.07
N ILE A 332 -15.40 -20.39 -32.96
CA ILE A 332 -16.14 -21.54 -33.46
C ILE A 332 -15.94 -21.69 -34.97
N LEU A 333 -16.03 -20.58 -35.71
CA LEU A 333 -15.76 -20.57 -37.15
C LEU A 333 -14.31 -20.91 -37.48
N ALA A 334 -13.33 -20.39 -36.75
CA ALA A 334 -11.91 -20.71 -36.97
C ALA A 334 -11.63 -22.22 -36.84
N GLY A 335 -12.25 -22.89 -35.85
CA GLY A 335 -12.20 -24.33 -35.70
C GLY A 335 -12.75 -25.07 -36.93
N PHE A 336 -13.93 -24.66 -37.41
CA PHE A 336 -14.53 -25.22 -38.63
C PHE A 336 -13.66 -24.99 -39.88
N LEU A 337 -13.09 -23.79 -40.06
CA LEU A 337 -12.23 -23.47 -41.20
C LEU A 337 -11.00 -24.38 -41.25
N LYS A 338 -10.41 -24.71 -40.09
CA LYS A 338 -9.32 -25.67 -39.98
C LYS A 338 -9.79 -27.10 -40.31
N GLU A 339 -10.92 -27.53 -39.78
CA GLU A 339 -11.47 -28.88 -40.06
C GLU A 339 -11.77 -29.08 -41.55
N GLN A 340 -12.23 -28.03 -42.25
CA GLN A 340 -12.47 -28.04 -43.69
C GLN A 340 -11.19 -27.85 -44.53
N GLY A 341 -10.03 -27.63 -43.91
CA GLY A 341 -8.75 -27.42 -44.60
C GLY A 341 -8.66 -26.10 -45.37
N ILE A 342 -9.47 -25.09 -44.97
CA ILE A 342 -9.45 -23.74 -45.55
C ILE A 342 -8.28 -22.93 -44.99
N ILE A 343 -7.90 -23.19 -43.74
CA ILE A 343 -6.68 -22.73 -43.08
C ILE A 343 -5.92 -23.93 -42.52
N GLU A 344 -4.58 -23.84 -42.47
CA GLU A 344 -3.74 -24.98 -42.02
C GLU A 344 -3.72 -25.13 -40.50
N ASP A 345 -3.78 -24.02 -39.79
CA ASP A 345 -3.94 -23.94 -38.34
C ASP A 345 -4.81 -22.74 -37.97
N TYR A 346 -5.20 -22.64 -36.71
CA TYR A 346 -5.77 -21.39 -36.20
C TYR A 346 -4.98 -20.92 -34.98
N TYR A 347 -4.75 -19.61 -34.87
CA TYR A 347 -4.11 -19.03 -33.70
C TYR A 347 -4.95 -19.33 -32.45
N SER A 348 -4.33 -19.95 -31.44
CA SER A 348 -5.00 -20.21 -30.16
C SER A 348 -5.41 -18.93 -29.43
N ASN A 349 -4.82 -17.79 -29.81
CA ASN A 349 -5.17 -16.44 -29.35
C ASN A 349 -5.57 -15.63 -30.58
N LEU A 350 -6.87 -15.64 -30.90
CA LEU A 350 -7.44 -14.82 -31.96
C LEU A 350 -7.16 -13.35 -31.63
N ASN A 351 -6.41 -12.64 -32.48
CA ASN A 351 -6.07 -11.25 -32.23
C ASN A 351 -7.25 -10.37 -32.60
N LEU A 352 -7.86 -9.79 -31.57
CA LEU A 352 -9.14 -9.08 -31.66
C LEU A 352 -8.90 -7.59 -31.78
N SER A 353 -9.55 -7.00 -32.76
CA SER A 353 -9.45 -5.57 -33.05
C SER A 353 -10.75 -5.07 -33.68
N TYR A 354 -10.86 -3.77 -33.87
CA TYR A 354 -11.99 -3.17 -34.57
C TYR A 354 -11.53 -2.67 -35.93
N THR A 355 -12.37 -2.85 -36.94
CA THR A 355 -12.19 -2.19 -38.23
C THR A 355 -12.31 -0.66 -38.09
N ALA A 356 -11.87 0.08 -39.11
CA ALA A 356 -12.07 1.53 -39.15
C ALA A 356 -13.55 1.96 -39.13
N LYS A 357 -14.49 1.02 -39.38
CA LYS A 357 -15.94 1.24 -39.32
C LYS A 357 -16.56 0.82 -37.97
N GLY A 358 -15.75 0.28 -37.05
CA GLY A 358 -16.22 -0.17 -35.74
C GLY A 358 -16.67 -1.63 -35.65
N ASN A 359 -16.62 -2.40 -36.75
CA ASN A 359 -16.97 -3.84 -36.72
C ASN A 359 -15.86 -4.66 -36.08
N VAL A 360 -16.22 -5.75 -35.39
CA VAL A 360 -15.27 -6.71 -34.81
C VAL A 360 -14.46 -7.40 -35.91
N ARG A 361 -13.14 -7.51 -35.68
CA ARG A 361 -12.16 -8.18 -36.55
C ARG A 361 -11.34 -9.18 -35.75
N GLY A 362 -11.22 -10.39 -36.27
CA GLY A 362 -10.42 -11.46 -35.66
C GLY A 362 -9.39 -12.05 -36.61
N THR A 363 -8.11 -11.97 -36.28
CA THR A 363 -7.06 -12.66 -37.06
C THR A 363 -7.01 -14.14 -36.67
N VAL A 364 -7.36 -15.02 -37.62
CA VAL A 364 -7.49 -16.47 -37.37
C VAL A 364 -6.29 -17.29 -37.79
N TYR A 365 -5.56 -16.88 -38.84
CA TYR A 365 -4.40 -17.59 -39.36
C TYR A 365 -3.46 -16.65 -40.10
N ARG A 366 -2.19 -17.03 -40.23
CA ARG A 366 -1.19 -16.25 -40.96
C ARG A 366 -0.14 -17.18 -41.53
N ASP A 367 0.12 -17.03 -42.83
CA ASP A 367 1.18 -17.74 -43.53
C ASP A 367 2.27 -16.75 -44.02
N GLU A 368 3.14 -17.20 -44.93
CA GLU A 368 4.24 -16.39 -45.48
C GLU A 368 3.75 -15.25 -46.40
N SER A 369 2.54 -15.34 -46.93
CA SER A 369 1.99 -14.44 -47.97
C SER A 369 0.76 -13.66 -47.50
N TYR A 370 -0.01 -14.18 -46.55
CA TYR A 370 -1.31 -13.66 -46.17
C TYR A 370 -1.58 -13.70 -44.66
N GLU A 371 -2.35 -12.72 -44.19
CA GLU A 371 -3.04 -12.69 -42.90
C GLU A 371 -4.53 -12.92 -43.12
N TYR A 372 -5.08 -13.98 -42.51
CA TYR A 372 -6.49 -14.37 -42.65
C TYR A 372 -7.30 -13.77 -41.51
N ASN A 373 -8.29 -12.95 -41.85
CA ASN A 373 -9.10 -12.18 -40.92
C ASN A 373 -10.59 -12.48 -41.10
N LEU A 374 -11.28 -12.65 -39.98
CA LEU A 374 -12.73 -12.69 -39.88
C LEU A 374 -13.27 -11.29 -39.57
N TYR A 375 -14.33 -10.91 -40.27
CA TYR A 375 -15.02 -9.64 -40.10
C TYR A 375 -16.49 -9.86 -39.79
N ASP A 376 -17.00 -9.13 -38.80
CA ASP A 376 -18.43 -9.02 -38.56
C ASP A 376 -19.13 -8.29 -39.72
N ASN A 377 -20.14 -8.94 -40.30
CA ASN A 377 -21.00 -8.41 -41.35
C ASN A 377 -22.49 -8.35 -40.95
N GLY A 378 -22.78 -8.50 -39.65
CA GLY A 378 -24.08 -8.29 -39.05
C GLY A 378 -25.01 -9.49 -39.06
N LEU A 379 -26.22 -9.28 -38.54
CA LEU A 379 -27.25 -10.30 -38.42
C LEU A 379 -27.99 -10.52 -39.74
N LYS A 380 -28.23 -11.80 -40.07
CA LYS A 380 -29.02 -12.24 -41.22
C LYS A 380 -29.90 -13.43 -40.86
N GLN A 381 -30.89 -13.70 -41.70
CA GLN A 381 -31.70 -14.91 -41.58
C GLN A 381 -31.21 -15.98 -42.54
N ASP A 382 -31.12 -17.22 -42.06
CA ASP A 382 -30.89 -18.37 -42.94
C ASP A 382 -32.13 -18.67 -43.81
N GLU A 383 -32.02 -19.64 -44.71
CA GLU A 383 -33.12 -20.04 -45.60
C GLU A 383 -34.37 -20.55 -44.87
N ASN A 384 -34.26 -20.89 -43.58
CA ASN A 384 -35.35 -21.38 -42.74
C ASN A 384 -35.94 -20.28 -41.84
N GLY A 385 -35.41 -19.05 -41.91
CA GLY A 385 -35.85 -17.91 -41.11
C GLY A 385 -35.24 -17.85 -39.70
N ASN A 386 -34.17 -18.59 -39.42
CA ASN A 386 -33.46 -18.51 -38.14
C ASN A 386 -32.46 -17.35 -38.16
N ASP A 387 -32.35 -16.63 -37.04
CA ASP A 387 -31.38 -15.54 -36.90
C ASP A 387 -29.96 -16.10 -36.78
N CYS A 388 -29.05 -15.53 -37.57
CA CYS A 388 -27.66 -15.93 -37.70
C CYS A 388 -26.75 -14.71 -37.70
N LEU A 389 -25.53 -14.86 -37.16
CA LEU A 389 -24.44 -13.92 -37.37
C LEU A 389 -23.72 -14.25 -38.67
N GLU A 390 -23.49 -13.25 -39.53
CA GLU A 390 -22.67 -13.42 -40.73
C GLU A 390 -21.24 -12.94 -40.51
N LEU A 391 -20.27 -13.84 -40.72
CA LEU A 391 -18.85 -13.55 -40.68
C LEU A 391 -18.21 -13.74 -42.04
N VAL A 392 -17.26 -12.85 -42.37
CA VAL A 392 -16.58 -12.83 -43.66
C VAL A 392 -15.10 -13.14 -43.47
N LEU A 393 -14.60 -14.14 -44.19
CA LEU A 393 -13.18 -14.48 -44.21
C LEU A 393 -12.48 -13.77 -45.36
N GLU A 394 -11.46 -12.98 -45.07
CA GLU A 394 -10.62 -12.33 -46.07
C GLU A 394 -9.13 -12.63 -45.81
N ALA A 395 -8.35 -12.78 -46.87
CA ALA A 395 -6.90 -12.95 -46.80
C ALA A 395 -6.21 -11.66 -47.26
N GLU A 396 -5.56 -10.98 -46.33
CA GLU A 396 -4.85 -9.72 -46.56
C GLU A 396 -3.39 -10.01 -46.93
N PRO A 397 -2.88 -9.51 -48.06
CA PRO A 397 -1.50 -9.76 -48.45
C PRO A 397 -0.51 -9.07 -47.49
N LEU A 398 0.64 -9.71 -47.27
CA LEU A 398 1.72 -9.19 -46.45
C LEU A 398 2.78 -8.44 -47.29
N ASP A 399 3.36 -7.38 -46.73
CA ASP A 399 4.51 -6.67 -47.31
C ASP A 399 5.84 -7.42 -47.08
N GLU A 400 6.93 -6.91 -47.65
CA GLU A 400 8.28 -7.50 -47.50
C GLU A 400 8.79 -7.57 -46.05
N ASN A 401 8.19 -6.79 -45.13
CA ASN A 401 8.51 -6.78 -43.71
C ASN A 401 7.54 -7.63 -42.87
N GLY A 402 6.55 -8.27 -43.51
CA GLY A 402 5.52 -9.05 -42.84
C GLY A 402 4.43 -8.21 -42.18
N ASN A 403 4.10 -7.03 -42.69
CA ASN A 403 2.92 -6.28 -42.23
C ASN A 403 1.75 -6.48 -43.19
N SER A 404 0.51 -6.58 -42.68
CA SER A 404 -0.68 -6.61 -43.54
C SER A 404 -0.81 -5.31 -44.34
N LEU A 405 -1.07 -5.44 -45.64
CA LEU A 405 -1.43 -4.32 -46.53
C LEU A 405 -2.89 -3.87 -46.36
N GLY A 406 -3.64 -4.56 -45.49
CA GLY A 406 -4.99 -4.20 -45.06
C GLY A 406 -6.10 -4.62 -46.04
N GLN A 407 -7.34 -4.40 -45.60
CA GLN A 407 -8.56 -4.88 -46.25
C GLN A 407 -8.72 -4.45 -47.72
N THR A 408 -8.15 -3.32 -48.14
CA THR A 408 -8.31 -2.80 -49.51
C THR A 408 -7.66 -3.69 -50.58
N GLU A 409 -6.66 -4.49 -50.19
CA GLU A 409 -5.98 -5.42 -51.08
C GLU A 409 -6.34 -6.89 -50.77
N ALA A 410 -7.33 -7.12 -49.90
CA ALA A 410 -7.68 -8.44 -49.43
C ALA A 410 -8.40 -9.27 -50.50
N SER A 411 -8.10 -10.56 -50.52
CA SER A 411 -8.87 -11.55 -51.27
C SER A 411 -9.95 -12.10 -50.36
N LEU A 412 -11.22 -11.85 -50.70
CA LEU A 412 -12.37 -12.51 -50.09
C LEU A 412 -12.28 -14.03 -50.26
N LYS A 413 -12.48 -14.78 -49.18
CA LYS A 413 -12.37 -16.25 -49.13
C LYS A 413 -13.70 -16.94 -48.85
N GLY A 414 -14.62 -16.32 -48.13
CA GLY A 414 -15.93 -16.91 -47.87
C GLY A 414 -16.83 -16.04 -46.99
N PHE A 415 -18.13 -16.32 -47.07
CA PHE A 415 -19.15 -15.85 -46.14
C PHE A 415 -19.72 -17.04 -45.36
N TYR A 416 -19.87 -16.88 -44.06
CA TYR A 416 -20.32 -17.93 -43.16
C TYR A 416 -21.42 -17.41 -42.25
N LEU A 417 -22.53 -18.14 -42.19
CA LEU A 417 -23.61 -17.87 -41.24
C LEU A 417 -23.48 -18.80 -40.04
N ILE A 418 -23.57 -18.24 -38.84
CA ILE A 418 -23.56 -18.96 -37.57
C ILE A 418 -24.93 -18.81 -36.94
N ASN A 419 -25.66 -19.91 -36.81
CA ASN A 419 -26.97 -19.91 -36.21
C ASN A 419 -26.86 -19.61 -34.70
N LEU A 420 -27.51 -18.54 -34.23
CA LEU A 420 -27.34 -18.02 -32.87
C LEU A 420 -27.87 -18.96 -31.77
N GLU A 421 -28.78 -19.88 -32.11
CA GLU A 421 -29.33 -20.83 -31.14
C GLU A 421 -28.54 -22.14 -31.07
N THR A 422 -27.92 -22.55 -32.18
CA THR A 422 -27.34 -23.91 -32.33
C THR A 422 -25.85 -23.94 -32.62
N ASN A 423 -25.23 -22.78 -32.87
CA ASN A 423 -23.85 -22.61 -33.31
C ASN A 423 -23.50 -23.41 -34.58
N LYS A 424 -24.51 -23.79 -35.36
CA LYS A 424 -24.32 -24.49 -36.63
C LYS A 424 -23.84 -23.51 -37.68
N ILE A 425 -22.71 -23.83 -38.30
CA ILE A 425 -22.11 -23.05 -39.38
C ILE A 425 -22.70 -23.46 -40.73
N ILE A 426 -23.04 -22.46 -41.55
CA ILE A 426 -23.45 -22.60 -42.94
C ILE A 426 -22.46 -21.80 -43.80
N ASP A 427 -21.71 -22.49 -44.66
CA ASP A 427 -20.91 -21.83 -45.70
C ASP A 427 -21.85 -21.37 -46.83
N GLU A 428 -21.89 -20.07 -47.09
CA GLU A 428 -22.74 -19.53 -48.15
C GLU A 428 -22.15 -19.75 -49.56
N HIS A 429 -20.92 -20.25 -49.66
CA HIS A 429 -20.16 -20.46 -50.88
C HIS A 429 -20.02 -19.20 -51.76
N LYS A 430 -20.15 -18.02 -51.15
CA LYS A 430 -19.94 -16.72 -51.78
C LYS A 430 -18.46 -16.33 -51.66
N THR A 431 -17.88 -15.94 -52.79
CA THR A 431 -16.46 -15.52 -52.89
C THR A 431 -16.32 -14.11 -53.50
N HIS A 432 -17.44 -13.41 -53.64
CA HIS A 432 -17.54 -12.01 -54.06
C HIS A 432 -18.62 -11.32 -53.20
N TRP A 433 -18.45 -10.01 -52.97
CA TRP A 433 -19.40 -9.16 -52.25
C TRP A 433 -20.73 -8.99 -53.00
#